data_AF-A0A182MH85-F1
#
_entry.id   AF-A0A182MH85-F1
#
_cell.length_a   1.000
_cell.length_b   1.000
_cell.length_c   1.000
_cell.angle_alpha   90.00
_cell.angle_beta   90.00
_cell.angle_gamma   90.00
#
_symmetry.space_group_name_H-M   'P 1'
#
loop_
_entity.id
_entity.type
_entity.pdbx_description
1 polymer ?
#
loop_
_entity_poly.entity_id
_entity_poly.type
_entity_poly.pdbx_seq_one_letter_code
_entity_poly.pdbx_strand_id
1 'polypeptide(L)'
;MHRIRERVRQMFQHAYDGYLQYGAPYDELRPLSCDAIDTWGSYSLTLIDALDTLAVMGNYTEFGRVVQLLRDRSFDADINVSVFETNIRIIGGLLSAHLLSHHADLASMGLVKPGWPCEGPLLDMAEDVAQRLLPAFDTSTGMPYGTVNLRHGVPYGETSVTCTAGIGTFILEFGTISRLTGNPVYEDVAMNALSALYKHRSQIGLYGNHIDVQTGRWIAQDAGIGAGVDSYFEYLVKGSILLEKPALMAKFLESKAAIDRYLKREDWYVWVSMSKGQITLPVFQSLEAYWPGLLSLYGNTKEALRVLHNYQSVWRQYGFLPEFYNIPTGEAGTNRENYPLRPELIESVMYLYRATNDPFLLEVGENILESIEHSAKTTCGYATIRNVLTHQQEDRMESFFLAETTKYLYLLFDPDNVLHNDGGIGNVVNVVKHVEVKAAEPSEDIITKERKCSSKDIIDYVIFGTTRVEDKSSCNTMMKSKVSTPANDGNNENEDDKTMTTLLKLVQSMFHTTVGQHDLKKSKFDREKFYQHLIRKRVLDEESYKYNTSVPTSTKEEKLHELLLCRAQPFLQRLTLIGEFY
;
A
#
# COMPACT_ATOMS: atom_id res chain seq x y z
N MET A 1 9.05 16.10 21.61
CA MET A 1 9.17 15.89 20.15
C MET A 1 10.62 15.73 19.71
N HIS A 2 11.44 16.79 19.63
CA HIS A 2 12.85 16.67 19.16
C HIS A 2 13.64 15.52 19.81
N ARG A 3 13.67 15.42 21.14
CA ARG A 3 14.35 14.32 21.86
C ARG A 3 13.87 12.93 21.43
N ILE A 4 12.57 12.77 21.19
CA ILE A 4 11.98 11.48 20.80
C ILE A 4 12.31 11.19 19.33
N ARG A 5 12.21 12.17 18.44
CA ARG A 5 12.65 12.08 17.04
C ARG A 5 14.10 11.58 16.92
N GLU A 6 15.01 12.14 17.73
CA GLU A 6 16.41 11.70 17.77
C GLU A 6 16.57 10.25 18.25
N ARG A 7 15.77 9.81 19.22
CA ARG A 7 15.77 8.41 19.68
C ARG A 7 15.26 7.46 18.60
N VAL A 8 14.23 7.84 17.85
CA VAL A 8 13.76 7.05 16.70
C VAL A 8 14.85 6.96 15.63
N ARG A 9 15.58 8.05 15.35
CA ARG A 9 16.72 8.01 14.42
C ARG A 9 17.82 7.07 14.90
N GLN A 10 18.10 7.04 16.21
CA GLN A 10 19.06 6.10 16.80
C GLN A 10 18.59 4.64 16.71
N MET A 11 17.29 4.39 16.89
CA MET A 11 16.67 3.07 16.68
C MET A 11 16.86 2.59 15.24
N PHE A 12 16.53 3.45 14.26
CA PHE A 12 16.75 3.16 12.85
C PHE A 12 18.23 2.88 12.57
N GLN A 13 19.14 3.74 13.05
CA GLN A 13 20.57 3.58 12.82
C GLN A 13 21.11 2.26 13.40
N HIS A 14 20.70 1.88 14.61
CA HIS A 14 21.09 0.61 15.24
C HIS A 14 20.65 -0.60 14.40
N ALA A 15 19.39 -0.60 13.95
CA ALA A 15 18.84 -1.66 13.12
C ALA A 15 19.50 -1.72 11.73
N TYR A 16 19.70 -0.55 11.12
CA TYR A 16 20.27 -0.42 9.78
C TYR A 16 21.76 -0.81 9.75
N ASP A 17 22.57 -0.32 10.69
CA ASP A 17 23.99 -0.71 10.82
C ASP A 17 24.12 -2.21 11.11
N GLY A 18 23.25 -2.74 11.95
CA GLY A 18 23.12 -4.17 12.20
C GLY A 18 22.87 -4.97 10.94
N TYR A 19 21.89 -4.55 10.13
CA TYR A 19 21.64 -5.16 8.83
C TYR A 19 22.84 -5.04 7.89
N LEU A 20 23.48 -3.87 7.77
CA LEU A 20 24.65 -3.70 6.91
C LEU A 20 25.83 -4.59 7.33
N GLN A 21 26.01 -4.82 8.63
CA GLN A 21 27.11 -5.61 9.17
C GLN A 21 26.86 -7.12 9.07
N TYR A 22 25.63 -7.57 9.33
CA TYR A 22 25.32 -8.99 9.56
C TYR A 22 24.30 -9.57 8.57
N GLY A 23 23.41 -8.74 8.02
CA GLY A 23 22.32 -9.14 7.12
C GLY A 23 22.66 -8.99 5.64
N ALA A 24 23.33 -7.92 5.24
CA ALA A 24 23.63 -7.65 3.84
C ALA A 24 24.62 -8.70 3.25
N PRO A 25 24.45 -9.11 1.98
CA PRO A 25 23.48 -8.65 0.98
C PRO A 25 22.17 -9.45 0.93
N TYR A 26 21.87 -10.29 1.93
CA TYR A 26 20.62 -11.05 1.98
C TYR A 26 19.43 -10.12 2.22
N ASP A 27 18.21 -10.66 2.14
CA ASP A 27 17.01 -9.85 2.26
C ASP A 27 16.81 -9.26 3.66
N GLU A 28 17.06 -10.02 4.72
CA GLU A 28 16.70 -9.66 6.10
C GLU A 28 17.75 -10.08 7.13
N LEU A 29 17.73 -9.39 8.28
CA LEU A 29 18.60 -9.66 9.43
C LEU A 29 17.93 -10.64 10.41
N ARG A 30 18.73 -11.56 10.95
CA ARG A 30 18.39 -12.36 12.14
C ARG A 30 19.13 -11.77 13.36
N PRO A 31 18.46 -10.92 14.16
CA PRO A 31 19.11 -10.01 15.10
C PRO A 31 19.58 -10.66 16.40
N LEU A 32 19.13 -11.88 16.73
CA LEU A 32 19.59 -12.63 17.90
C LEU A 32 20.86 -13.42 17.59
N SER A 33 20.92 -14.05 16.42
CA SER A 33 22.11 -14.79 15.96
C SER A 33 23.16 -13.90 15.27
N CYS A 34 22.78 -12.68 14.89
CA CYS A 34 23.61 -11.74 14.14
C CYS A 34 24.08 -12.33 12.81
N ASP A 35 23.15 -12.93 12.07
CA ASP A 35 23.37 -13.43 10.72
C ASP A 35 22.19 -13.05 9.80
N ALA A 36 22.10 -13.66 8.63
CA ALA A 36 21.19 -13.24 7.57
C ALA A 36 20.23 -14.34 7.11
N ILE A 37 19.14 -13.94 6.44
CA ILE A 37 18.18 -14.82 5.78
C ILE A 37 17.64 -14.20 4.49
N ASP A 38 17.41 -15.03 3.47
CA ASP A 38 16.67 -14.66 2.27
C ASP A 38 15.20 -15.03 2.42
N THR A 39 14.33 -14.07 2.15
CA THR A 39 12.87 -14.21 2.32
C THR A 39 12.14 -14.00 1.00
N TRP A 40 12.62 -13.09 0.13
CA TRP A 40 11.90 -12.60 -1.04
C TRP A 40 12.75 -12.47 -2.31
N GLY A 41 13.73 -13.35 -2.46
CA GLY A 41 14.43 -13.56 -3.72
C GLY A 41 15.86 -13.00 -3.78
N SER A 42 16.46 -12.70 -2.63
CA SER A 42 17.89 -12.36 -2.49
C SER A 42 18.28 -11.05 -3.20
N TYR A 43 17.44 -10.02 -3.10
CA TYR A 43 17.68 -8.72 -3.74
C TYR A 43 18.23 -7.65 -2.79
N SER A 44 18.65 -8.05 -1.59
CA SER A 44 18.94 -7.11 -0.50
C SER A 44 17.69 -6.29 -0.17
N LEU A 45 16.56 -6.97 -0.01
CA LEU A 45 15.24 -6.36 0.22
C LEU A 45 15.30 -5.19 1.22
N THR A 46 15.82 -5.42 2.43
CA THR A 46 15.92 -4.40 3.48
C THR A 46 16.70 -3.16 3.04
N LEU A 47 17.68 -3.31 2.13
CA LEU A 47 18.44 -2.19 1.60
C LEU A 47 17.60 -1.29 0.66
N ILE A 48 16.73 -1.91 -0.15
CA ILE A 48 15.82 -1.18 -1.06
C ILE A 48 14.68 -0.56 -0.25
N ASP A 49 14.10 -1.34 0.66
CA ASP A 49 12.93 -0.98 1.45
C ASP A 49 13.22 0.16 2.44
N ALA A 50 14.44 0.23 3.00
CA ALA A 50 14.84 1.30 3.92
C ALA A 50 15.39 2.56 3.22
N LEU A 51 15.45 2.57 1.89
CA LEU A 51 16.21 3.57 1.14
C LEU A 51 15.59 4.96 1.28
N ASP A 52 14.29 5.09 1.10
CA ASP A 52 13.56 6.33 1.35
C ASP A 52 13.65 6.79 2.81
N THR A 53 13.61 5.89 3.80
CA THR A 53 13.73 6.24 5.22
C THR A 53 15.03 6.98 5.50
N LEU A 54 16.13 6.61 4.83
CA LEU A 54 17.39 7.35 4.91
C LEU A 54 17.21 8.80 4.46
N ALA A 55 16.50 9.04 3.35
CA ALA A 55 16.21 10.38 2.87
C ALA A 55 15.25 11.13 3.82
N VAL A 56 14.20 10.48 4.33
CA VAL A 56 13.25 11.06 5.29
C VAL A 56 13.95 11.54 6.56
N MET A 57 14.93 10.78 7.05
CA MET A 57 15.71 11.12 8.24
C MET A 57 16.91 12.04 7.97
N GLY A 58 17.12 12.46 6.72
CA GLY A 58 18.18 13.38 6.30
C GLY A 58 19.57 12.77 6.14
N ASN A 59 19.69 11.44 6.10
CA ASN A 59 20.96 10.74 5.87
C ASN A 59 21.28 10.61 4.37
N TYR A 60 21.46 11.75 3.70
CA TYR A 60 21.63 11.80 2.24
C TYR A 60 22.94 11.19 1.75
N THR A 61 23.99 11.16 2.59
CA THR A 61 25.27 10.52 2.26
C THR A 61 25.09 9.02 2.07
N GLU A 62 24.43 8.36 3.02
CA GLU A 62 24.18 6.92 2.97
C GLU A 62 23.16 6.58 1.88
N PHE A 63 22.10 7.39 1.75
CA PHE A 63 21.15 7.31 0.64
C PHE A 63 21.86 7.30 -0.72
N GLY A 64 22.74 8.28 -0.99
CA GLY A 64 23.51 8.36 -2.23
C GLY A 64 24.42 7.14 -2.45
N ARG A 65 25.06 6.63 -1.38
CA ARG A 65 25.88 5.40 -1.44
C ARG A 65 25.06 4.19 -1.88
N VAL A 66 23.87 4.01 -1.31
CA VAL A 66 22.99 2.88 -1.64
C VAL A 66 22.44 3.01 -3.05
N VAL A 67 22.02 4.20 -3.49
CA VAL A 67 21.60 4.45 -4.88
C VAL A 67 22.71 4.07 -5.87
N GLN A 68 23.96 4.38 -5.54
CA GLN A 68 25.09 3.98 -6.37
C GLN A 68 25.30 2.47 -6.39
N LEU A 69 25.12 1.78 -5.26
CA LEU A 69 25.21 0.32 -5.18
C LEU A 69 24.10 -0.38 -6.00
N LEU A 70 22.89 0.17 -6.00
CA LEU A 70 21.76 -0.40 -6.72
C LEU A 70 21.88 -0.24 -8.24
N ARG A 71 22.54 0.82 -8.71
CA ARG A 71 22.68 1.13 -10.15
C ARG A 71 23.22 -0.03 -11.00
N ASP A 72 24.07 -0.87 -10.41
CA ASP A 72 24.72 -1.98 -11.12
C ASP A 72 23.95 -3.31 -10.98
N ARG A 73 22.79 -3.33 -10.31
CA ARG A 73 21.98 -4.55 -10.13
C ARG A 73 21.06 -4.81 -11.31
N SER A 74 20.88 -6.10 -11.60
CA SER A 74 19.92 -6.59 -12.60
C SER A 74 18.88 -7.47 -11.93
N PHE A 75 17.61 -7.25 -12.27
CA PHE A 75 16.49 -8.11 -11.87
C PHE A 75 16.20 -9.21 -12.91
N ASP A 76 17.07 -9.42 -13.91
CA ASP A 76 17.01 -10.58 -14.79
C ASP A 76 17.54 -11.83 -14.09
N ALA A 77 16.73 -12.40 -13.21
CA ALA A 77 17.04 -13.58 -12.41
C ALA A 77 16.05 -14.73 -12.67
N ASP A 78 16.56 -15.96 -12.70
CA ASP A 78 15.72 -17.16 -12.75
C ASP A 78 15.28 -17.55 -11.32
N ILE A 79 14.30 -16.81 -10.82
CA ILE A 79 13.76 -16.99 -9.48
C ILE A 79 12.29 -16.58 -9.45
N ASN A 80 11.53 -17.32 -8.66
CA ASN A 80 10.11 -17.06 -8.42
C ASN A 80 9.97 -16.05 -7.28
N VAL A 81 9.15 -15.03 -7.50
CA VAL A 81 8.88 -13.97 -6.53
C VAL A 81 7.38 -13.78 -6.35
N SER A 82 6.99 -13.31 -5.17
CA SER A 82 5.62 -12.85 -4.91
C SER A 82 5.35 -11.57 -5.70
N VAL A 83 4.27 -11.54 -6.48
CA VAL A 83 3.89 -10.37 -7.30
C VAL A 83 3.50 -9.20 -6.41
N PHE A 84 2.79 -9.48 -5.32
CA PHE A 84 2.36 -8.48 -4.32
C PHE A 84 3.55 -7.88 -3.56
N GLU A 85 4.39 -8.72 -2.94
CA GLU A 85 5.51 -8.23 -2.12
C GLU A 85 6.56 -7.51 -2.97
N THR A 86 6.82 -8.00 -4.19
CA THR A 86 7.75 -7.33 -5.11
C THR A 86 7.22 -5.95 -5.51
N ASN A 87 5.91 -5.80 -5.69
CA ASN A 87 5.32 -4.51 -6.00
C ASN A 87 5.50 -3.51 -4.85
N ILE A 88 5.02 -3.84 -3.65
CA ILE A 88 4.98 -2.87 -2.55
C ILE A 88 6.39 -2.54 -2.01
N ARG A 89 7.32 -3.51 -1.99
CA ARG A 89 8.65 -3.31 -1.39
C ARG A 89 9.70 -2.87 -2.41
N ILE A 90 9.77 -3.55 -3.56
CA ILE A 90 10.82 -3.26 -4.56
C ILE A 90 10.40 -2.11 -5.45
N ILE A 91 9.23 -2.20 -6.09
CA ILE A 91 8.77 -1.12 -6.98
C ILE A 91 8.44 0.12 -6.14
N GLY A 92 7.71 -0.04 -5.04
CA GLY A 92 7.40 1.04 -4.10
C GLY A 92 8.66 1.76 -3.59
N GLY A 93 9.62 1.03 -3.02
CA GLY A 93 10.87 1.58 -2.48
C GLY A 93 11.77 2.23 -3.54
N LEU A 94 11.81 1.69 -4.77
CA LEU A 94 12.57 2.32 -5.87
C LEU A 94 11.90 3.62 -6.33
N LEU A 95 10.57 3.67 -6.41
CA LEU A 95 9.83 4.86 -6.81
C LEU A 95 9.89 5.95 -5.74
N SER A 96 9.69 5.64 -4.47
CA SER A 96 9.82 6.59 -3.36
C SER A 96 11.23 7.20 -3.33
N ALA A 97 12.27 6.37 -3.41
CA ALA A 97 13.66 6.82 -3.47
C ALA A 97 13.95 7.67 -4.71
N HIS A 98 13.43 7.29 -5.89
CA HIS A 98 13.55 8.08 -7.11
C HIS A 98 13.00 9.49 -6.93
N LEU A 99 11.86 9.63 -6.26
CA LEU A 99 11.21 10.92 -6.07
C LEU A 99 11.85 11.75 -4.96
N LEU A 100 12.34 11.10 -3.89
CA LEU A 100 13.07 11.77 -2.83
C LEU A 100 14.49 12.19 -3.24
N SER A 101 15.02 11.63 -4.33
CA SER A 101 16.36 11.98 -4.82
C SER A 101 16.54 13.47 -5.10
N HIS A 102 15.50 14.19 -5.52
CA HIS A 102 15.56 15.63 -5.73
C HIS A 102 15.65 16.42 -4.41
N HIS A 103 15.04 15.93 -3.32
CA HIS A 103 15.07 16.59 -2.01
C HIS A 103 16.39 16.41 -1.26
N ALA A 104 17.11 15.34 -1.57
CA ALA A 104 18.38 14.98 -0.97
C ALA A 104 19.60 15.76 -1.52
N ASP A 105 19.38 16.83 -2.29
CA ASP A 105 20.41 17.55 -3.08
C ASP A 105 21.31 16.60 -3.90
N LEU A 106 20.80 15.41 -4.26
CA LEU A 106 21.57 14.44 -5.04
C LEU A 106 21.91 14.95 -6.44
N ALA A 107 21.25 16.02 -6.88
CA ALA A 107 21.62 16.77 -8.08
C ALA A 107 23.06 17.31 -7.98
N SER A 108 23.48 17.81 -6.82
CA SER A 108 24.87 18.25 -6.59
C SER A 108 25.87 17.10 -6.55
N MET A 109 25.40 15.88 -6.25
CA MET A 109 26.18 14.64 -6.32
C MET A 109 26.17 13.97 -7.70
N GLY A 110 25.51 14.57 -8.71
CA GLY A 110 25.40 14.00 -10.06
C GLY A 110 24.57 12.72 -10.14
N LEU A 111 23.75 12.43 -9.11
CA LEU A 111 22.92 11.22 -9.02
C LEU A 111 21.49 11.45 -9.54
N VAL A 112 21.08 12.70 -9.77
CA VAL A 112 19.80 13.06 -10.43
C VAL A 112 20.08 13.47 -11.88
N LYS A 113 19.46 12.77 -12.84
CA LYS A 113 19.57 13.10 -14.28
C LYS A 113 18.79 14.39 -14.61
N PRO A 114 19.19 15.17 -15.63
CA PRO A 114 18.42 16.33 -16.10
C PRO A 114 16.97 16.01 -16.51
N GLY A 115 16.66 14.75 -16.84
CA GLY A 115 15.33 14.28 -17.19
C GLY A 115 14.42 13.93 -16.00
N TRP A 116 14.88 14.08 -14.75
CA TRP A 116 14.04 13.87 -13.57
C TRP A 116 12.82 14.82 -13.57
N PRO A 117 11.62 14.39 -13.14
CA PRO A 117 11.27 13.09 -12.55
C PRO A 117 10.97 11.99 -13.58
N CYS A 118 11.00 12.29 -14.88
CA CYS A 118 10.60 11.33 -15.92
C CYS A 118 11.69 10.34 -16.32
N GLU A 119 12.93 10.58 -15.91
CA GLU A 119 14.07 9.74 -16.19
C GLU A 119 14.93 9.62 -14.93
N GLY A 120 15.48 8.43 -14.70
CA GLY A 120 16.36 8.20 -13.57
C GLY A 120 16.66 6.72 -13.40
N PRO A 121 17.86 6.36 -12.92
CA PRO A 121 18.24 4.95 -12.79
C PRO A 121 17.29 4.14 -11.90
N LEU A 122 16.75 4.75 -10.84
CA LEU A 122 15.81 4.08 -9.94
C LEU A 122 14.43 3.87 -10.61
N LEU A 123 13.95 4.84 -11.39
CA LEU A 123 12.75 4.67 -12.21
C LEU A 123 12.94 3.61 -13.29
N ASP A 124 14.09 3.61 -13.97
CA ASP A 124 14.44 2.61 -14.99
C ASP A 124 14.40 1.19 -14.38
N MET A 125 14.90 1.03 -13.15
CA MET A 125 14.85 -0.23 -12.39
C MET A 125 13.42 -0.61 -11.98
N ALA A 126 12.64 0.35 -11.46
CA ALA A 126 11.24 0.11 -11.09
C ALA A 126 10.40 -0.33 -12.29
N GLU A 127 10.60 0.28 -13.47
CA GLU A 127 9.92 -0.09 -14.71
C GLU A 127 10.33 -1.49 -15.21
N ASP A 128 11.62 -1.86 -15.11
CA ASP A 128 12.09 -3.22 -15.44
C ASP A 128 11.42 -4.28 -14.57
N VAL A 129 11.38 -4.07 -13.24
CA VAL A 129 10.69 -4.99 -12.33
C VAL A 129 9.20 -5.06 -12.64
N ALA A 130 8.53 -3.92 -12.80
CA ALA A 130 7.11 -3.86 -13.16
C ALA A 130 6.81 -4.60 -14.46
N GLN A 131 7.67 -4.47 -15.49
CA GLN A 131 7.53 -5.17 -16.76
C GLN A 131 7.60 -6.69 -16.58
N ARG A 132 8.43 -7.18 -15.65
CA ARG A 132 8.54 -8.61 -15.33
C ARG A 132 7.34 -9.15 -14.55
N LEU A 133 6.59 -8.29 -13.86
CA LEU A 133 5.34 -8.65 -13.18
C LEU A 133 4.13 -8.72 -14.13
N LEU A 134 4.14 -8.02 -15.27
CA LEU A 134 3.02 -7.99 -16.22
C LEU A 134 2.47 -9.37 -16.64
N PRO A 135 3.29 -10.42 -16.86
CA PRO A 135 2.78 -11.75 -17.19
C PRO A 135 1.80 -12.32 -16.15
N ALA A 136 1.90 -11.92 -14.88
CA ALA A 136 0.98 -12.37 -13.84
C ALA A 136 -0.46 -11.93 -14.11
N PHE A 137 -0.66 -10.82 -14.81
CA PHE A 137 -1.98 -10.26 -15.14
C PHE A 137 -2.62 -10.88 -16.38
N ASP A 138 -1.93 -11.77 -17.10
CA ASP A 138 -2.45 -12.50 -18.26
C ASP A 138 -3.38 -13.65 -17.84
N THR A 139 -4.50 -13.28 -17.22
CA THR A 139 -5.54 -14.19 -16.73
C THR A 139 -6.87 -13.88 -17.38
N SER A 140 -7.80 -14.84 -17.36
CA SER A 140 -9.12 -14.67 -17.97
C SER A 140 -9.91 -13.50 -17.38
N THR A 141 -9.64 -13.14 -16.12
CA THR A 141 -10.28 -12.00 -15.44
C THR A 141 -9.44 -10.72 -15.50
N GLY A 142 -8.13 -10.84 -15.70
CA GLY A 142 -7.14 -9.77 -15.56
C GLY A 142 -6.71 -9.49 -14.12
N MET A 143 -7.14 -10.31 -13.15
CA MET A 143 -6.59 -10.31 -11.79
C MET A 143 -5.26 -11.11 -11.79
N PRO A 144 -4.20 -10.66 -11.10
CA PRO A 144 -2.89 -11.27 -11.22
C PRO A 144 -2.75 -12.60 -10.47
N TYR A 145 -1.91 -13.49 -10.98
CA TYR A 145 -1.34 -14.60 -10.22
C TYR A 145 -0.55 -14.11 -9.00
N GLY A 146 -0.44 -14.94 -7.96
CA GLY A 146 0.34 -14.61 -6.75
C GLY A 146 1.86 -14.63 -6.96
N THR A 147 2.33 -15.46 -7.89
CA THR A 147 3.78 -15.68 -8.13
C THR A 147 4.14 -15.48 -9.61
N VAL A 148 5.33 -14.95 -9.85
CA VAL A 148 5.93 -14.86 -11.19
C VAL A 148 7.43 -15.19 -11.11
N ASN A 149 8.00 -15.78 -12.16
CA ASN A 149 9.44 -15.87 -12.34
C ASN A 149 9.95 -14.63 -13.08
N LEU A 150 10.96 -13.94 -12.54
CA LEU A 150 11.45 -12.67 -13.11
C LEU A 150 12.04 -12.79 -14.52
N ARG A 151 12.46 -13.98 -14.95
CA ARG A 151 12.96 -14.23 -16.31
C ARG A 151 11.95 -14.95 -17.20
N HIS A 152 11.14 -15.81 -16.62
CA HIS A 152 10.32 -16.77 -17.38
C HIS A 152 8.80 -16.49 -17.33
N GLY A 153 8.35 -15.51 -16.56
CA GLY A 153 6.93 -15.22 -16.36
C GLY A 153 6.26 -16.21 -15.40
N VAL A 154 4.95 -16.41 -15.51
CA VAL A 154 4.20 -17.27 -14.56
C VAL A 154 4.72 -18.73 -14.63
N PRO A 155 5.13 -19.33 -13.50
CA PRO A 155 5.60 -20.73 -13.47
C PRO A 155 4.54 -21.73 -13.92
N TYR A 156 4.98 -22.86 -14.48
CA TYR A 156 4.05 -23.93 -14.84
C TYR A 156 3.44 -24.56 -13.59
N GLY A 157 2.11 -24.69 -13.58
CA GLY A 157 1.37 -25.24 -12.45
C GLY A 157 1.16 -24.25 -11.29
N GLU A 158 1.47 -22.97 -11.49
CA GLU A 158 1.18 -21.92 -10.51
C GLU A 158 -0.33 -21.91 -10.17
N THR A 159 -0.62 -21.76 -8.88
CA THR A 159 -2.01 -21.70 -8.39
C THR A 159 -2.71 -20.46 -8.93
N SER A 160 -3.93 -20.63 -9.44
CA SER A 160 -4.80 -19.50 -9.81
C SER A 160 -5.41 -18.80 -8.58
N VAL A 161 -5.18 -19.28 -7.37
CA VAL A 161 -5.78 -18.74 -6.16
C VAL A 161 -4.85 -17.70 -5.54
N THR A 162 -5.35 -16.47 -5.38
CA THR A 162 -4.64 -15.36 -4.72
C THR A 162 -5.57 -14.65 -3.74
N CYS A 163 -5.01 -13.81 -2.87
CA CYS A 163 -5.79 -13.02 -1.92
C CYS A 163 -6.31 -11.71 -2.53
N THR A 164 -7.32 -11.10 -1.89
CA THR A 164 -7.94 -9.84 -2.33
C THR A 164 -6.91 -8.70 -2.37
N ALA A 165 -6.06 -8.58 -1.34
CA ALA A 165 -4.94 -7.64 -1.31
C ALA A 165 -3.95 -7.88 -2.46
N GLY A 166 -3.60 -9.14 -2.71
CA GLY A 166 -2.72 -9.56 -3.82
C GLY A 166 -3.25 -9.24 -5.23
N ILE A 167 -4.48 -8.76 -5.35
CA ILE A 167 -5.08 -8.26 -6.61
C ILE A 167 -5.22 -6.74 -6.60
N GLY A 168 -5.58 -6.17 -5.44
CA GLY A 168 -5.95 -4.76 -5.28
C GLY A 168 -4.78 -3.78 -5.15
N THR A 169 -3.60 -4.29 -4.84
CA THR A 169 -2.50 -3.47 -4.30
C THR A 169 -1.42 -3.21 -5.34
N PHE A 170 -1.80 -2.53 -6.44
CA PHE A 170 -0.86 -2.13 -7.52
C PHE A 170 -1.07 -0.71 -8.05
N ILE A 171 -2.26 -0.11 -7.86
CA ILE A 171 -2.64 1.12 -8.57
C ILE A 171 -1.75 2.32 -8.24
N LEU A 172 -1.15 2.34 -7.05
CA LEU A 172 -0.29 3.44 -6.65
C LEU A 172 1.03 3.38 -7.42
N GLU A 173 1.75 2.26 -7.37
CA GLU A 173 3.05 2.08 -8.05
C GLU A 173 2.89 2.05 -9.56
N PHE A 174 1.97 1.23 -10.07
CA PHE A 174 1.77 1.09 -11.50
C PHE A 174 1.19 2.37 -12.10
N GLY A 175 0.31 3.06 -11.38
CA GLY A 175 -0.13 4.40 -11.73
C GLY A 175 1.05 5.37 -11.81
N THR A 176 1.93 5.36 -10.81
CA THR A 176 3.15 6.19 -10.78
C THR A 176 4.06 5.93 -11.97
N ILE A 177 4.37 4.67 -12.27
CA ILE A 177 5.19 4.33 -13.43
C ILE A 177 4.54 4.87 -14.70
N SER A 178 3.24 4.67 -14.89
CA SER A 178 2.53 5.20 -16.06
C SER A 178 2.58 6.72 -16.16
N ARG A 179 2.46 7.46 -15.05
CA ARG A 179 2.54 8.93 -15.06
C ARG A 179 3.96 9.45 -15.33
N LEU A 180 4.98 8.78 -14.80
CA LEU A 180 6.38 9.18 -14.96
C LEU A 180 6.95 8.82 -16.35
N THR A 181 6.68 7.61 -16.83
CA THR A 181 7.20 7.10 -18.11
C THR A 181 6.34 7.48 -19.31
N GLY A 182 5.05 7.77 -19.07
CA GLY A 182 4.04 7.93 -20.11
C GLY A 182 3.57 6.61 -20.74
N ASN A 183 4.05 5.45 -20.27
CA ASN A 183 3.58 4.15 -20.70
C ASN A 183 2.31 3.75 -19.92
N PRO A 184 1.12 3.74 -20.54
CA PRO A 184 -0.13 3.63 -19.81
C PRO A 184 -0.50 2.17 -19.45
N VAL A 185 0.29 1.18 -19.89
CA VAL A 185 0.01 -0.24 -19.65
C VAL A 185 -0.10 -0.56 -18.15
N TYR A 186 0.77 0.02 -17.33
CA TYR A 186 0.83 -0.27 -15.90
C TYR A 186 -0.45 0.20 -15.17
N GLU A 187 -0.83 1.47 -15.30
CA GLU A 187 -2.08 1.98 -14.71
C GLU A 187 -3.30 1.19 -15.21
N ASP A 188 -3.34 0.83 -16.50
CA ASP A 188 -4.44 0.08 -17.09
C ASP A 188 -4.60 -1.32 -16.49
N VAL A 189 -3.51 -2.09 -16.33
CA VAL A 189 -3.61 -3.44 -15.75
C VAL A 189 -4.05 -3.39 -14.30
N ALA A 190 -3.54 -2.43 -13.52
CA ALA A 190 -3.94 -2.25 -12.13
C ALA A 190 -5.41 -1.80 -12.00
N MET A 191 -5.87 -0.85 -12.81
CA MET A 191 -7.27 -0.42 -12.87
C MET A 191 -8.21 -1.55 -13.30
N ASN A 192 -7.75 -2.39 -14.24
CA ASN A 192 -8.51 -3.55 -14.67
C ASN A 192 -8.64 -4.59 -13.54
N ALA A 193 -7.57 -4.89 -12.82
CA ALA A 193 -7.59 -5.79 -11.67
C ALA A 193 -8.58 -5.31 -10.59
N LEU A 194 -8.52 -4.03 -10.21
CA LEU A 194 -9.48 -3.39 -9.29
C LEU A 194 -10.92 -3.49 -9.79
N SER A 195 -11.14 -3.26 -11.09
CA SER A 195 -12.46 -3.34 -11.70
C SER A 195 -12.99 -4.77 -11.75
N ALA A 196 -12.13 -5.75 -12.01
CA ALA A 196 -12.48 -7.16 -11.98
C ALA A 196 -12.85 -7.59 -10.57
N LEU A 197 -12.04 -7.27 -9.57
CA LEU A 197 -12.30 -7.58 -8.17
C LEU A 197 -13.63 -6.96 -7.68
N TYR A 198 -13.86 -5.68 -7.98
CA TYR A 198 -15.11 -4.99 -7.67
C TYR A 198 -16.34 -5.68 -8.27
N LYS A 199 -16.25 -6.24 -9.50
CA LYS A 199 -17.35 -6.98 -10.13
C LYS A 199 -17.65 -8.33 -9.44
N HIS A 200 -16.69 -8.90 -8.72
CA HIS A 200 -16.83 -10.18 -8.03
C HIS A 200 -17.25 -10.06 -6.56
N ARG A 201 -17.51 -8.84 -6.05
CA ARG A 201 -18.06 -8.67 -4.69
C ARG A 201 -19.36 -9.47 -4.50
N SER A 202 -19.63 -9.87 -3.26
CA SER A 202 -20.85 -10.61 -2.93
C SER A 202 -22.10 -9.76 -3.13
N GLN A 203 -23.28 -10.41 -3.06
CA GLN A 203 -24.57 -9.70 -3.12
C GLN A 203 -24.76 -8.67 -2.00
N ILE A 204 -24.03 -8.81 -0.89
CA ILE A 204 -24.05 -7.86 0.24
C ILE A 204 -22.86 -6.89 0.22
N GLY A 205 -22.10 -6.86 -0.88
CA GLY A 205 -21.01 -5.88 -1.10
C GLY A 205 -19.69 -6.19 -0.40
N LEU A 206 -19.51 -7.43 0.10
CA LEU A 206 -18.27 -7.85 0.76
C LEU A 206 -17.35 -8.66 -0.17
N TYR A 207 -16.09 -8.74 0.19
CA TYR A 207 -15.05 -9.48 -0.52
C TYR A 207 -14.59 -10.65 0.34
N GLY A 208 -14.35 -11.80 -0.27
CA GLY A 208 -13.72 -12.91 0.44
C GLY A 208 -12.23 -12.68 0.61
N ASN A 209 -11.55 -13.62 1.25
CA ASN A 209 -10.11 -13.54 1.47
C ASN A 209 -9.31 -14.00 0.24
N HIS A 210 -9.72 -15.11 -0.41
CA HIS A 210 -9.02 -15.67 -1.58
C HIS A 210 -9.97 -16.00 -2.73
N ILE A 211 -9.54 -15.73 -3.96
CA ILE A 211 -10.28 -15.89 -5.21
C ILE A 211 -9.44 -16.58 -6.28
N ASP A 212 -10.08 -17.42 -7.07
CA ASP A 212 -9.48 -18.00 -8.27
C ASP A 212 -9.50 -16.98 -9.42
N VAL A 213 -8.33 -16.54 -9.89
CA VAL A 213 -8.18 -15.45 -10.87
C VAL A 213 -8.51 -15.85 -12.30
N GLN A 214 -8.69 -17.14 -12.58
CA GLN A 214 -9.13 -17.60 -13.89
C GLN A 214 -10.65 -17.65 -13.99
N THR A 215 -11.32 -18.02 -12.90
CA THR A 215 -12.78 -18.24 -12.87
C THR A 215 -13.55 -17.13 -12.18
N GLY A 216 -12.90 -16.32 -11.35
CA GLY A 216 -13.56 -15.33 -10.49
C GLY A 216 -14.29 -15.92 -9.29
N ARG A 217 -14.07 -17.21 -8.97
CA ARG A 217 -14.76 -17.89 -7.87
C ARG A 217 -14.01 -17.71 -6.55
N TRP A 218 -14.70 -17.25 -5.52
CA TRP A 218 -14.17 -17.18 -4.16
C TRP A 218 -13.89 -18.57 -3.57
N ILE A 219 -12.67 -18.78 -3.10
CA ILE A 219 -12.18 -20.00 -2.47
C ILE A 219 -12.23 -19.89 -0.94
N ALA A 220 -11.80 -18.75 -0.39
CA ALA A 220 -11.96 -18.42 1.02
C ALA A 220 -12.95 -17.26 1.15
N GLN A 221 -14.09 -17.52 1.79
CA GLN A 221 -15.25 -16.61 1.80
C GLN A 221 -15.41 -15.82 3.10
N ASP A 222 -14.45 -15.92 4.02
CA ASP A 222 -14.36 -15.01 5.15
C ASP A 222 -14.00 -13.61 4.65
N ALA A 223 -14.75 -12.63 5.15
CA ALA A 223 -14.59 -11.21 4.86
C ALA A 223 -14.17 -10.51 6.15
N GLY A 224 -13.15 -9.66 6.03
CA GLY A 224 -12.62 -8.82 7.09
C GLY A 224 -12.02 -7.56 6.49
N ILE A 225 -11.42 -6.72 7.33
CA ILE A 225 -10.59 -5.59 6.88
C ILE A 225 -9.10 -5.83 7.08
N GLY A 226 -8.72 -6.97 7.66
CA GLY A 226 -7.33 -7.34 7.94
C GLY A 226 -6.70 -8.22 6.87
N ALA A 227 -5.88 -9.17 7.31
CA ALA A 227 -4.91 -9.90 6.49
C ALA A 227 -5.50 -10.45 5.18
N GLY A 228 -4.89 -10.08 4.05
CA GLY A 228 -5.26 -10.56 2.72
C GLY A 228 -6.42 -9.81 2.07
N VAL A 229 -6.95 -8.77 2.72
CA VAL A 229 -7.99 -7.89 2.18
C VAL A 229 -7.63 -6.42 2.38
N ASP A 230 -7.11 -6.06 3.57
CA ASP A 230 -6.58 -4.76 3.98
C ASP A 230 -6.28 -3.74 2.87
N SER A 231 -5.12 -3.88 2.22
CA SER A 231 -4.53 -2.89 1.32
C SER A 231 -5.33 -2.68 0.03
N TYR A 232 -6.30 -3.55 -0.30
CA TYR A 232 -7.27 -3.25 -1.37
C TYR A 232 -8.10 -1.99 -1.03
N PHE A 233 -8.63 -1.88 0.19
CA PHE A 233 -9.41 -0.71 0.59
C PHE A 233 -8.54 0.53 0.68
N GLU A 234 -7.33 0.36 1.17
CA GLU A 234 -6.34 1.41 1.26
C GLU A 234 -6.02 2.00 -0.11
N TYR A 235 -5.75 1.15 -1.10
CA TYR A 235 -5.41 1.56 -2.47
C TYR A 235 -6.56 2.21 -3.21
N LEU A 236 -7.82 1.91 -2.86
CA LEU A 236 -8.96 2.65 -3.38
C LEU A 236 -8.95 4.12 -2.89
N VAL A 237 -8.65 4.35 -1.61
CA VAL A 237 -8.59 5.71 -1.04
C VAL A 237 -7.32 6.42 -1.49
N LYS A 238 -6.15 5.86 -1.20
CA LYS A 238 -4.83 6.40 -1.57
C LYS A 238 -4.79 6.65 -3.09
N GLY A 239 -5.28 5.71 -3.90
CA GLY A 239 -5.29 5.84 -5.36
C GLY A 239 -6.24 6.92 -5.86
N SER A 240 -7.38 7.12 -5.19
CA SER A 240 -8.30 8.21 -5.52
C SER A 240 -7.67 9.58 -5.31
N ILE A 241 -6.90 9.73 -4.23
CA ILE A 241 -6.21 10.97 -3.85
C ILE A 241 -5.05 11.21 -4.81
N LEU A 242 -4.16 10.22 -4.93
CA LEU A 242 -2.95 10.30 -5.73
C LEU A 242 -3.22 10.61 -7.21
N LEU A 243 -4.12 9.82 -7.81
CA LEU A 243 -4.39 9.84 -9.25
C LEU A 243 -5.55 10.76 -9.64
N GLU A 244 -6.16 11.44 -8.67
CA GLU A 244 -7.40 12.23 -8.83
C GLU A 244 -8.53 11.43 -9.48
N LYS A 245 -8.73 10.18 -9.03
CA LYS A 245 -9.76 9.27 -9.56
C LYS A 245 -10.91 9.12 -8.57
N PRO A 246 -11.95 9.99 -8.62
CA PRO A 246 -13.10 9.91 -7.70
C PRO A 246 -13.86 8.58 -7.80
N ALA A 247 -13.77 7.88 -8.93
CA ALA A 247 -14.36 6.55 -9.10
C ALA A 247 -13.77 5.51 -8.12
N LEU A 248 -12.50 5.63 -7.71
CA LEU A 248 -11.90 4.73 -6.72
C LEU A 248 -12.47 5.00 -5.31
N MET A 249 -12.58 6.28 -4.93
CA MET A 249 -13.24 6.69 -3.67
C MET A 249 -14.69 6.21 -3.62
N ALA A 250 -15.44 6.31 -4.72
CA ALA A 250 -16.82 5.82 -4.78
C ALA A 250 -16.92 4.31 -4.49
N LYS A 251 -15.98 3.49 -5.02
CA LYS A 251 -15.91 2.05 -4.73
C LYS A 251 -15.59 1.78 -3.25
N PHE A 252 -14.68 2.56 -2.68
CA PHE A 252 -14.36 2.46 -1.25
C PHE A 252 -15.58 2.78 -0.40
N LEU A 253 -16.27 3.90 -0.65
CA LEU A 253 -17.44 4.31 0.14
C LEU A 253 -18.59 3.30 0.05
N GLU A 254 -18.83 2.70 -1.11
CA GLU A 254 -19.79 1.59 -1.26
C GLU A 254 -19.38 0.37 -0.42
N SER A 255 -18.10 0.00 -0.47
CA SER A 255 -17.56 -1.12 0.31
C SER A 255 -17.60 -0.83 1.82
N LYS A 256 -17.29 0.41 2.23
CA LYS A 256 -17.36 0.89 3.62
C LYS A 256 -18.77 0.78 4.18
N ALA A 257 -19.80 1.09 3.40
CA ALA A 257 -21.19 0.92 3.83
C ALA A 257 -21.52 -0.55 4.16
N ALA A 258 -21.00 -1.51 3.39
CA ALA A 258 -21.12 -2.94 3.71
C ALA A 258 -20.29 -3.33 4.94
N ILE A 259 -19.06 -2.84 5.05
CA ILE A 259 -18.18 -3.07 6.21
C ILE A 259 -18.84 -2.61 7.50
N ASP A 260 -19.37 -1.38 7.53
CA ASP A 260 -20.04 -0.82 8.71
C ASP A 260 -21.29 -1.59 9.09
N ARG A 261 -22.02 -2.08 8.09
CA ARG A 261 -23.25 -2.84 8.32
C ARG A 261 -22.97 -4.23 8.88
N TYR A 262 -21.96 -4.92 8.37
CA TYR A 262 -21.77 -6.34 8.63
C TYR A 262 -20.62 -6.65 9.58
N LEU A 263 -19.48 -5.98 9.45
CA LEU A 263 -18.25 -6.28 10.21
C LEU A 263 -18.17 -5.50 11.52
N LYS A 264 -18.69 -4.26 11.56
CA LYS A 264 -18.50 -3.37 12.70
C LYS A 264 -19.31 -3.76 13.95
N ARG A 265 -18.66 -3.92 15.11
CA ARG A 265 -19.28 -4.18 16.44
C ARG A 265 -18.52 -3.37 17.49
N GLU A 266 -19.17 -2.38 18.11
CA GLU A 266 -18.55 -1.56 19.17
C GLU A 266 -17.17 -0.98 18.79
N ASP A 267 -17.07 -0.47 17.56
CA ASP A 267 -15.82 0.05 16.95
C ASP A 267 -14.69 -1.00 16.78
N TRP A 268 -15.00 -2.30 16.89
CA TRP A 268 -14.21 -3.41 16.34
C TRP A 268 -14.73 -3.84 14.97
N TYR A 269 -13.89 -4.49 14.16
CA TYR A 269 -14.27 -5.04 12.86
C TYR A 269 -14.01 -6.54 12.84
N VAL A 270 -15.06 -7.33 13.09
CA VAL A 270 -14.94 -8.79 13.17
C VAL A 270 -15.03 -9.42 11.78
N TRP A 271 -14.54 -10.64 11.67
CA TRP A 271 -14.65 -11.42 10.45
C TRP A 271 -16.05 -12.01 10.30
N VAL A 272 -16.57 -11.98 9.08
CA VAL A 272 -17.91 -12.48 8.74
C VAL A 272 -17.89 -13.29 7.47
N SER A 273 -18.92 -14.10 7.23
CA SER A 273 -19.15 -14.68 5.90
C SER A 273 -19.45 -13.58 4.90
N MET A 274 -18.70 -13.52 3.79
CA MET A 274 -18.92 -12.53 2.74
C MET A 274 -20.33 -12.59 2.13
N SER A 275 -21.00 -13.75 2.20
CA SER A 275 -22.30 -13.98 1.55
C SER A 275 -23.49 -13.71 2.47
N LYS A 276 -23.33 -13.95 3.79
CA LYS A 276 -24.41 -13.89 4.78
C LYS A 276 -24.23 -12.79 5.83
N GLY A 277 -23.03 -12.26 6.01
CA GLY A 277 -22.72 -11.27 7.05
C GLY A 277 -22.76 -11.82 8.49
N GLN A 278 -22.85 -13.15 8.65
CA GLN A 278 -22.78 -13.81 9.96
C GLN A 278 -21.32 -13.83 10.44
N ILE A 279 -21.09 -13.57 11.73
CA ILE A 279 -19.75 -13.59 12.33
C ILE A 279 -19.16 -14.99 12.17
N THR A 280 -17.94 -15.06 11.64
CA THR A 280 -17.17 -16.30 11.53
C THR A 280 -16.06 -16.33 12.56
N LEU A 281 -15.35 -15.21 12.77
CA LEU A 281 -14.36 -15.08 13.82
C LEU A 281 -14.47 -13.71 14.53
N PRO A 282 -14.74 -13.67 15.84
CA PRO A 282 -14.82 -12.43 16.60
C PRO A 282 -13.42 -12.00 17.09
N VAL A 283 -12.49 -11.84 16.16
CA VAL A 283 -11.09 -11.47 16.44
C VAL A 283 -10.76 -10.11 15.85
N PHE A 284 -9.84 -9.40 16.49
CA PHE A 284 -9.08 -8.31 15.90
C PHE A 284 -7.73 -8.84 15.43
N GLN A 285 -7.30 -8.46 14.23
CA GLN A 285 -5.94 -8.75 13.76
C GLN A 285 -5.07 -7.51 13.84
N SER A 286 -3.80 -7.66 14.24
CA SER A 286 -2.83 -6.55 14.31
C SER A 286 -2.80 -5.69 13.04
N LEU A 287 -2.86 -6.34 11.87
CA LEU A 287 -2.93 -5.73 10.54
C LEU A 287 -4.12 -4.78 10.35
N GLU A 288 -5.24 -4.96 11.06
CA GLU A 288 -6.40 -4.05 11.00
C GLU A 288 -6.11 -2.68 11.60
N ALA A 289 -4.96 -2.52 12.28
CA ALA A 289 -4.57 -1.27 12.90
C ALA A 289 -4.27 -0.13 11.91
N TYR A 290 -4.22 -0.37 10.59
CA TYR A 290 -4.12 0.67 9.54
C TYR A 290 -5.42 1.47 9.37
N TRP A 291 -6.55 0.84 9.74
CA TRP A 291 -7.89 1.34 9.42
C TRP A 291 -8.18 2.75 9.99
N PRO A 292 -7.80 3.11 11.24
CA PRO A 292 -7.92 4.47 11.74
C PRO A 292 -7.18 5.51 10.88
N GLY A 293 -5.98 5.18 10.39
CA GLY A 293 -5.20 6.00 9.48
C GLY A 293 -5.97 6.25 8.19
N LEU A 294 -6.47 5.18 7.57
CA LEU A 294 -7.33 5.25 6.38
C LEU A 294 -8.58 6.11 6.60
N LEU A 295 -9.26 5.94 7.73
CA LEU A 295 -10.43 6.75 8.11
C LEU A 295 -10.08 8.24 8.22
N SER A 296 -8.91 8.56 8.75
CA SER A 296 -8.47 9.94 8.92
C SER A 296 -8.15 10.62 7.58
N LEU A 297 -7.62 9.89 6.60
CA LEU A 297 -7.22 10.41 5.28
C LEU A 297 -8.38 11.05 4.51
N TYR A 298 -9.60 10.52 4.63
CA TYR A 298 -10.79 11.11 4.00
C TYR A 298 -11.67 11.92 4.98
N GLY A 299 -11.16 12.20 6.18
CA GLY A 299 -11.75 13.16 7.13
C GLY A 299 -12.62 12.56 8.24
N ASN A 300 -12.69 11.23 8.39
CA ASN A 300 -13.48 10.57 9.43
C ASN A 300 -12.71 10.37 10.74
N THR A 301 -12.16 11.47 11.28
CA THR A 301 -11.25 11.46 12.45
C THR A 301 -11.93 11.01 13.75
N LYS A 302 -13.23 11.29 13.92
CA LYS A 302 -13.97 10.90 15.14
C LYS A 302 -14.15 9.39 15.26
N GLU A 303 -14.40 8.72 14.14
CA GLU A 303 -14.48 7.26 14.12
C GLU A 303 -13.09 6.65 14.27
N ALA A 304 -12.11 7.18 13.54
CA ALA A 304 -10.72 6.76 13.65
C ALA A 304 -10.23 6.75 15.11
N LEU A 305 -10.48 7.81 15.87
CA LEU A 305 -10.05 7.90 17.26
C LEU A 305 -10.71 6.83 18.15
N ARG A 306 -12.00 6.53 17.96
CA ARG A 306 -12.68 5.48 18.74
C ARG A 306 -12.11 4.08 18.45
N VAL A 307 -11.89 3.78 17.16
CA VAL A 307 -11.27 2.51 16.75
C VAL A 307 -9.84 2.41 17.28
N LEU A 308 -9.05 3.48 17.17
CA LEU A 308 -7.68 3.53 17.69
C LEU A 308 -7.63 3.30 19.20
N HIS A 309 -8.58 3.82 19.98
CA HIS A 309 -8.63 3.58 21.42
C HIS A 309 -8.78 2.10 21.77
N ASN A 310 -9.56 1.34 21.00
CA ASN A 310 -9.66 -0.12 21.17
C ASN A 310 -8.29 -0.78 20.96
N TYR A 311 -7.58 -0.45 19.89
CA TYR A 311 -6.27 -1.03 19.59
C TYR A 311 -5.20 -0.61 20.60
N GLN A 312 -5.24 0.65 21.03
CA GLN A 312 -4.36 1.19 22.06
C GLN A 312 -4.59 0.52 23.43
N SER A 313 -5.81 0.07 23.72
CA SER A 313 -6.10 -0.70 24.94
C SER A 313 -5.37 -2.07 24.93
N VAL A 314 -5.31 -2.73 23.77
CA VAL A 314 -4.55 -3.98 23.59
C VAL A 314 -3.05 -3.73 23.72
N TRP A 315 -2.54 -2.65 23.11
CA TRP A 315 -1.14 -2.25 23.28
C TRP A 315 -0.81 -1.96 24.75
N ARG A 316 -1.71 -1.30 25.49
CA ARG A 316 -1.50 -1.08 26.93
C ARG A 316 -1.49 -2.38 27.74
N GLN A 317 -2.25 -3.38 27.32
CA GLN A 317 -2.33 -4.68 27.99
C GLN A 317 -1.04 -5.48 27.81
N TYR A 318 -0.45 -5.50 26.61
CA TYR A 318 0.65 -6.40 26.26
C TYR A 318 1.96 -5.71 25.86
N GLY A 319 1.97 -4.39 25.73
CA GLY A 319 3.06 -3.63 25.11
C GLY A 319 3.14 -3.77 23.59
N PHE A 320 2.31 -4.61 22.96
CA PHE A 320 2.30 -4.94 21.53
C PHE A 320 0.90 -5.39 21.09
N LEU A 321 0.60 -5.37 19.79
CA LEU A 321 -0.60 -6.01 19.25
C LEU A 321 -0.28 -7.46 18.88
N PRO A 322 -0.90 -8.48 19.50
CA PRO A 322 -0.77 -9.85 19.00
C PRO A 322 -1.37 -9.95 17.60
N GLU A 323 -0.87 -10.87 16.78
CA GLU A 323 -1.43 -11.12 15.45
C GLU A 323 -2.94 -11.30 15.50
N PHE A 324 -3.46 -12.06 16.48
CA PHE A 324 -4.89 -12.20 16.74
C PHE A 324 -5.19 -11.83 18.19
N TYR A 325 -6.23 -11.05 18.40
CA TYR A 325 -6.82 -10.75 19.71
C TYR A 325 -8.27 -11.21 19.72
N ASN A 326 -8.62 -12.12 20.64
CA ASN A 326 -9.97 -12.62 20.80
C ASN A 326 -10.79 -11.58 21.58
N ILE A 327 -11.71 -10.91 20.88
CA ILE A 327 -12.48 -9.80 21.45
C ILE A 327 -13.39 -10.26 22.61
N PRO A 328 -14.14 -11.39 22.50
CA PRO A 328 -14.94 -11.89 23.61
C PRO A 328 -14.17 -12.22 24.89
N THR A 329 -12.98 -12.83 24.78
CA THR A 329 -12.20 -13.24 25.96
C THR A 329 -11.25 -12.14 26.45
N GLY A 330 -10.90 -11.19 25.61
CA GLY A 330 -9.92 -10.13 25.92
C GLY A 330 -8.48 -10.65 25.96
N GLU A 331 -8.18 -11.70 25.19
CA GLU A 331 -6.91 -12.41 25.23
C GLU A 331 -6.25 -12.52 23.85
N ALA A 332 -4.91 -12.57 23.83
CA ALA A 332 -4.16 -12.95 22.64
C ALA A 332 -4.59 -14.35 22.16
N GLY A 333 -4.76 -14.50 20.84
CA GLY A 333 -5.16 -15.75 20.22
C GLY A 333 -4.07 -16.81 20.36
N THR A 334 -4.47 -18.05 20.68
CA THR A 334 -3.53 -19.17 20.84
C THR A 334 -2.74 -19.43 19.55
N ASN A 335 -1.42 -19.54 19.66
CA ASN A 335 -0.47 -19.65 18.54
C ASN A 335 -0.47 -18.45 17.57
N ARG A 336 -1.01 -17.32 18.02
CA ARG A 336 -1.10 -16.04 17.29
C ARG A 336 -0.71 -14.87 18.21
N GLU A 337 0.10 -15.15 19.22
CA GLU A 337 0.58 -14.19 20.20
C GLU A 337 1.77 -13.37 19.71
N ASN A 338 2.23 -13.56 18.47
CA ASN A 338 3.42 -12.90 17.95
C ASN A 338 3.13 -11.45 17.49
N TYR A 339 4.16 -10.61 17.48
CA TYR A 339 4.19 -9.25 16.94
C TYR A 339 5.49 -9.06 16.14
N PRO A 340 5.44 -9.08 14.80
CA PRO A 340 6.64 -9.04 13.94
C PRO A 340 7.11 -7.61 13.63
N LEU A 341 7.06 -6.70 14.61
CA LEU A 341 7.50 -5.30 14.47
C LEU A 341 6.65 -4.44 13.52
N ARG A 342 5.37 -4.76 13.47
CA ARG A 342 4.35 -4.22 12.57
C ARG A 342 4.12 -2.70 12.64
N PRO A 343 3.91 -2.01 11.50
CA PRO A 343 3.79 -0.55 11.44
C PRO A 343 2.37 0.00 11.62
N GLU A 344 1.32 -0.82 11.45
CA GLU A 344 -0.01 -0.32 11.10
C GLU A 344 -0.61 0.57 12.22
N LEU A 345 -0.31 0.27 13.48
CA LEU A 345 -0.76 1.12 14.59
C LEU A 345 -0.06 2.49 14.58
N ILE A 346 1.26 2.53 14.37
CA ILE A 346 1.98 3.82 14.38
C ILE A 346 1.66 4.64 13.13
N GLU A 347 1.45 4.01 11.99
CA GLU A 347 0.92 4.65 10.78
C GLU A 347 -0.38 5.41 11.10
N SER A 348 -1.36 4.69 11.68
CA SER A 348 -2.64 5.28 12.09
C SER A 348 -2.51 6.43 13.09
N VAL A 349 -1.62 6.29 14.07
CA VAL A 349 -1.32 7.34 15.05
C VAL A 349 -0.75 8.58 14.36
N MET A 350 0.18 8.41 13.43
CA MET A 350 0.80 9.48 12.66
C MET A 350 -0.26 10.24 11.85
N TYR A 351 -1.04 9.55 11.01
CA TYR A 351 -2.07 10.20 10.21
C TYR A 351 -3.14 10.90 11.04
N LEU A 352 -3.62 10.24 12.10
CA LEU A 352 -4.64 10.83 12.95
C LEU A 352 -4.10 12.05 13.70
N TYR A 353 -2.82 12.06 14.09
CA TYR A 353 -2.18 13.23 14.69
C TYR A 353 -2.11 14.38 13.70
N ARG A 354 -1.71 14.12 12.46
CA ARG A 354 -1.74 15.13 11.38
C ARG A 354 -3.13 15.72 11.16
N ALA A 355 -4.17 14.89 11.23
CA ALA A 355 -5.54 15.32 11.01
C ALA A 355 -6.17 16.08 12.20
N THR A 356 -5.67 15.88 13.43
CA THR A 356 -6.36 16.36 14.65
C THR A 356 -5.50 17.26 15.54
N ASN A 357 -4.17 17.16 15.47
CA ASN A 357 -3.21 17.73 16.40
C ASN A 357 -3.46 17.32 17.87
N ASP A 358 -4.10 16.16 18.12
CA ASP A 358 -4.39 15.68 19.46
C ASP A 358 -3.10 15.20 20.17
N PRO A 359 -2.66 15.83 21.28
CA PRO A 359 -1.45 15.44 22.00
C PRO A 359 -1.47 14.00 22.52
N PHE A 360 -2.64 13.40 22.75
CA PHE A 360 -2.76 11.99 23.13
C PHE A 360 -2.02 11.07 22.16
N LEU A 361 -2.04 11.39 20.86
CA LEU A 361 -1.42 10.56 19.83
C LEU A 361 0.11 10.59 19.91
N LEU A 362 0.70 11.69 20.40
CA LEU A 362 2.13 11.75 20.70
C LEU A 362 2.50 10.83 21.86
N GLU A 363 1.65 10.76 22.90
CA GLU A 363 1.84 9.83 24.02
C GLU A 363 1.74 8.38 23.54
N VAL A 364 0.80 8.05 22.64
CA VAL A 364 0.71 6.72 22.04
C VAL A 364 2.00 6.37 21.28
N GLY A 365 2.50 7.27 20.44
CA GLY A 365 3.76 7.07 19.72
C GLY A 365 4.97 6.87 20.63
N GLU A 366 5.05 7.63 21.74
CA GLU A 366 6.12 7.44 22.73
C GLU A 366 6.01 6.07 23.41
N ASN A 367 4.80 5.63 23.78
CA ASN A 367 4.59 4.29 24.36
C ASN A 367 4.98 3.17 23.39
N ILE A 368 4.70 3.33 22.09
CA ILE A 368 5.11 2.36 21.07
C ILE A 368 6.65 2.28 21.00
N LEU A 369 7.31 3.43 20.95
CA LEU A 369 8.78 3.52 20.96
C LEU A 369 9.38 2.82 22.19
N GLU A 370 8.85 3.09 23.39
CA GLU A 370 9.35 2.48 24.63
C GLU A 370 9.17 0.97 24.66
N SER A 371 8.02 0.44 24.23
CA SER A 371 7.79 -1.01 24.14
C SER A 371 8.83 -1.70 23.26
N ILE A 372 9.08 -1.13 22.07
CA ILE A 372 10.04 -1.67 21.09
C ILE A 372 11.47 -1.59 21.64
N GLU A 373 11.90 -0.44 22.16
CA GLU A 373 13.22 -0.29 22.80
C GLU A 373 13.42 -1.26 23.96
N HIS A 374 12.38 -1.50 24.75
CA HIS A 374 12.47 -2.34 25.94
C HIS A 374 12.54 -3.84 25.61
N SER A 375 11.67 -4.33 24.72
CA SER A 375 11.46 -5.78 24.56
C SER A 375 11.94 -6.34 23.22
N ALA A 376 12.05 -5.53 22.17
CA ALA A 376 12.46 -5.99 20.85
C ALA A 376 13.94 -5.75 20.57
N LYS A 377 14.59 -4.80 21.26
CA LYS A 377 15.99 -4.48 21.02
C LYS A 377 16.92 -5.66 21.33
N THR A 378 17.92 -5.84 20.47
CA THR A 378 18.97 -6.86 20.60
C THR A 378 20.33 -6.23 20.35
N THR A 379 21.41 -7.01 20.47
CA THR A 379 22.77 -6.56 20.15
C THR A 379 22.93 -6.12 18.70
N CYS A 380 22.25 -6.79 17.76
CA CYS A 380 22.49 -6.60 16.33
C CYS A 380 21.32 -5.94 15.58
N GLY A 381 20.18 -5.69 16.23
CA GLY A 381 19.02 -5.04 15.61
C GLY A 381 17.80 -5.11 16.52
N TYR A 382 16.62 -5.33 15.95
CA TYR A 382 15.37 -5.53 16.70
C TYR A 382 14.69 -6.82 16.28
N ALA A 383 14.30 -7.64 17.26
CA ALA A 383 13.69 -8.94 17.06
C ALA A 383 12.17 -8.86 17.10
N THR A 384 11.52 -9.65 16.26
CA THR A 384 10.11 -10.03 16.39
C THR A 384 9.83 -10.50 17.81
N ILE A 385 8.70 -10.08 18.37
CA ILE A 385 8.20 -10.61 19.64
C ILE A 385 7.38 -11.84 19.33
N ARG A 386 7.89 -13.03 19.65
CA ARG A 386 7.20 -14.31 19.42
C ARG A 386 5.91 -14.43 20.22
N ASN A 387 5.90 -13.88 21.43
CA ASN A 387 4.77 -13.97 22.32
C ASN A 387 4.65 -12.71 23.17
N VAL A 388 3.60 -11.94 22.95
CA VAL A 388 3.35 -10.66 23.64
C VAL A 388 3.05 -10.80 25.14
N LEU A 389 2.76 -12.00 25.65
CA LEU A 389 2.58 -12.22 27.10
C LEU A 389 3.92 -12.39 27.80
N THR A 390 4.85 -13.13 27.18
CA THR A 390 6.15 -13.46 27.79
C THR A 390 7.28 -12.55 27.31
N HIS A 391 7.04 -11.76 26.27
CA HIS A 391 8.03 -10.94 25.56
C HIS A 391 9.22 -11.78 25.04
N GLN A 392 8.98 -13.07 24.78
CA GLN A 392 9.98 -13.92 24.14
C GLN A 392 10.27 -13.40 22.73
N GLN A 393 11.54 -13.26 22.39
CA GLN A 393 11.99 -12.82 21.07
C GLN A 393 12.10 -14.00 20.08
N GLU A 394 11.87 -13.72 18.81
CA GLU A 394 12.14 -14.59 17.65
C GLU A 394 13.18 -13.94 16.75
N ASP A 395 14.05 -14.78 16.17
CA ASP A 395 15.24 -14.34 15.44
C ASP A 395 14.93 -13.85 14.02
N ARG A 396 14.11 -12.80 13.93
CA ARG A 396 13.61 -12.20 12.68
C ARG A 396 13.49 -10.68 12.84
N MET A 397 14.07 -9.93 11.91
CA MET A 397 13.82 -8.50 11.71
C MET A 397 13.36 -8.29 10.27
N GLU A 398 12.05 -8.09 10.10
CA GLU A 398 11.44 -7.88 8.79
C GLU A 398 11.86 -6.52 8.20
N SER A 399 11.99 -6.44 6.87
CA SER A 399 12.45 -5.21 6.19
C SER A 399 11.58 -3.99 6.51
N PHE A 400 10.26 -4.19 6.62
CA PHE A 400 9.29 -3.14 6.91
C PHE A 400 9.48 -2.48 8.29
N PHE A 401 10.25 -3.07 9.20
CA PHE A 401 10.56 -2.37 10.45
C PHE A 401 11.36 -1.07 10.18
N LEU A 402 12.31 -1.15 9.25
CA LEU A 402 13.11 -0.02 8.79
C LEU A 402 12.36 0.85 7.78
N ALA A 403 11.57 0.25 6.90
CA ALA A 403 10.80 1.00 5.91
C ALA A 403 9.62 1.75 6.53
N GLU A 404 8.87 1.14 7.44
CA GLU A 404 7.57 1.65 7.88
C GLU A 404 7.58 2.07 9.35
N THR A 405 7.80 1.12 10.28
CA THR A 405 7.60 1.36 11.72
C THR A 405 8.46 2.53 12.23
N THR A 406 9.75 2.52 11.89
CA THR A 406 10.67 3.61 12.28
C THR A 406 10.40 4.91 11.53
N LYS A 407 9.96 4.85 10.27
CA LYS A 407 9.60 6.01 9.45
C LYS A 407 8.37 6.73 10.02
N TYR A 408 7.27 6.02 10.29
CA TYR A 408 6.06 6.59 10.87
C TYR A 408 6.29 7.13 12.28
N LEU A 409 7.09 6.43 13.11
CA LEU A 409 7.55 6.96 14.40
C LEU A 409 8.32 8.28 14.21
N TYR A 410 9.23 8.36 13.25
CA TYR A 410 10.03 9.55 13.00
C TYR A 410 9.16 10.72 12.56
N LEU A 411 8.28 10.49 11.58
CA LEU A 411 7.37 11.48 11.02
C LEU A 411 6.37 12.02 12.05
N LEU A 412 5.87 11.19 12.98
CA LEU A 412 5.02 11.64 14.08
C LEU A 412 5.71 12.71 14.95
N PHE A 413 7.02 12.58 15.16
CA PHE A 413 7.80 13.52 15.98
C PHE A 413 8.56 14.58 15.15
N ASP A 414 8.32 14.64 13.84
CA ASP A 414 8.89 15.61 12.91
C ASP A 414 7.78 16.34 12.11
N PRO A 415 6.95 17.17 12.77
CA PRO A 415 5.73 17.74 12.17
C PRO A 415 6.00 18.71 11.01
N ASP A 416 7.23 19.22 10.92
CA ASP A 416 7.70 20.15 9.88
C ASP A 416 8.40 19.42 8.71
N ASN A 417 8.40 18.08 8.71
CA ASN A 417 8.98 17.29 7.63
C ASN A 417 8.32 17.62 6.29
N VAL A 418 9.10 17.68 5.21
CA VAL A 418 8.59 17.99 3.86
C VAL A 418 7.55 16.99 3.36
N LEU A 419 7.58 15.75 3.87
CA LEU A 419 6.61 14.73 3.51
C LEU A 419 5.20 15.07 4.01
N HIS A 420 5.07 15.88 5.06
CA HIS A 420 3.77 16.32 5.58
C HIS A 420 3.08 17.39 4.74
N ASN A 421 3.67 17.77 3.60
CA ASN A 421 3.05 18.67 2.63
C ASN A 421 1.74 18.08 2.13
N ASP A 422 0.65 18.84 2.26
CA ASP A 422 -0.71 18.46 1.86
C ASP A 422 -1.01 18.65 0.37
N GLY A 423 0.03 18.92 -0.43
CA GLY A 423 -0.10 19.24 -1.85
C GLY A 423 -0.64 20.64 -2.13
N GLY A 424 -0.81 21.49 -1.10
CA GLY A 424 -1.23 22.88 -1.26
C GLY A 424 -0.13 23.79 -1.82
N ILE A 425 1.14 23.41 -1.70
CA ILE A 425 2.30 24.17 -2.20
C ILE A 425 3.24 23.24 -2.95
N GLY A 426 3.75 23.71 -4.10
CA GLY A 426 4.55 22.89 -5.00
C GLY A 426 5.62 23.62 -5.78
N ASN A 427 6.68 22.90 -6.14
CA ASN A 427 7.73 23.36 -7.05
C ASN A 427 7.44 22.88 -8.47
N VAL A 428 7.68 23.72 -9.48
CA VAL A 428 7.54 23.35 -10.90
C VAL A 428 8.89 22.92 -11.45
N VAL A 429 9.00 21.67 -11.86
CA VAL A 429 10.19 21.13 -12.54
C VAL A 429 10.00 21.27 -14.04
N ASN A 430 10.83 22.09 -14.68
CA ASN A 430 10.81 22.26 -16.13
C ASN A 430 11.66 21.17 -16.79
N VAL A 431 11.02 20.11 -17.28
CA VAL A 431 11.71 19.07 -18.05
C VAL A 431 11.87 19.55 -19.50
N VAL A 432 13.10 19.85 -19.91
CA VAL A 432 13.42 20.13 -21.31
C VAL A 432 13.57 18.78 -22.01
N LYS A 433 12.54 18.33 -22.75
CA LYS A 433 12.72 17.21 -23.67
C LYS A 433 13.75 17.61 -24.72
N HIS A 434 14.94 17.01 -24.69
CA HIS A 434 15.84 17.03 -25.84
C HIS A 434 15.19 16.21 -26.95
N VAL A 435 14.38 16.88 -27.77
CA VAL A 435 13.97 16.32 -29.05
C VAL A 435 15.24 16.28 -29.89
N GLU A 436 15.84 15.11 -30.08
CA GLU A 436 16.75 14.89 -31.20
C GLU A 436 15.94 15.08 -32.48
N VAL A 437 15.93 16.32 -32.97
CA VAL A 437 15.46 16.62 -34.31
C VAL A 437 16.45 15.95 -35.25
N LYS A 438 16.10 14.76 -35.76
CA LYS A 438 16.69 14.28 -37.01
C LYS A 438 16.40 15.35 -38.05
N ALA A 439 17.44 16.04 -38.49
CA ALA A 439 17.35 17.13 -39.46
C ALA A 439 16.61 16.63 -40.71
N ALA A 440 15.38 17.11 -40.90
CA ALA A 440 14.72 17.08 -42.19
C ALA A 440 15.22 18.27 -43.00
N GLU A 441 15.54 18.04 -44.27
CA GLU A 441 16.00 19.04 -45.23
C GLU A 441 15.03 20.24 -45.33
N PRO A 442 15.53 21.44 -45.65
CA PRO A 442 14.74 22.66 -45.52
C PRO A 442 13.74 22.79 -46.67
N SER A 443 12.47 22.95 -46.34
CA SER A 443 11.48 23.56 -47.24
C SER A 443 11.07 24.92 -46.68
N GLU A 444 11.32 25.95 -47.47
CA GLU A 444 10.87 27.33 -47.26
C GLU A 444 9.34 27.39 -47.15
N ASP A 445 8.82 28.00 -46.09
CA ASP A 445 7.97 29.20 -46.19
C ASP A 445 7.49 29.68 -44.82
N ILE A 446 7.83 30.93 -44.53
CA ILE A 446 7.46 31.69 -43.33
C ILE A 446 6.16 32.44 -43.65
N ILE A 447 5.10 32.24 -42.85
CA ILE A 447 4.11 33.30 -42.61
C ILE A 447 3.84 33.40 -41.11
N THR A 448 4.42 34.44 -40.53
CA THR A 448 4.20 34.93 -39.17
C THR A 448 2.75 35.40 -38.95
N LYS A 449 2.09 34.89 -37.90
CA LYS A 449 0.97 35.57 -37.23
C LYS A 449 1.20 35.58 -35.73
N GLU A 450 1.60 36.73 -35.22
CA GLU A 450 1.54 37.06 -33.80
C GLU A 450 0.07 36.99 -33.33
N ARG A 451 -0.18 36.19 -32.27
CA ARG A 451 -1.40 36.33 -31.47
C ARG A 451 -1.02 36.87 -30.10
N LYS A 452 -1.45 38.10 -29.84
CA LYS A 452 -1.54 38.73 -28.52
C LYS A 452 -2.47 37.90 -27.63
N CYS A 453 -1.98 37.40 -26.50
CA CYS A 453 -2.83 36.93 -25.43
C CYS A 453 -3.38 38.15 -24.66
N SER A 454 -4.71 38.28 -24.65
CA SER A 454 -5.45 39.25 -23.83
C SER A 454 -5.82 38.59 -22.51
N SER A 455 -5.55 39.27 -21.41
CA SER A 455 -5.96 38.90 -20.05
C SER A 455 -7.49 38.91 -19.93
N LYS A 456 -8.11 37.73 -19.97
CA LYS A 456 -9.48 37.45 -19.49
C LYS A 456 -9.67 35.95 -19.56
N ASP A 457 -9.38 35.30 -18.43
CA ASP A 457 -9.98 34.04 -17.95
C ASP A 457 -9.28 33.71 -16.62
N ILE A 458 -9.57 34.53 -15.60
CA ILE A 458 -9.38 34.14 -14.21
C ILE A 458 -10.64 33.35 -13.87
N ILE A 459 -10.51 32.03 -13.71
CA ILE A 459 -11.54 31.20 -13.10
C ILE A 459 -11.02 30.89 -11.70
N ASP A 460 -11.63 31.53 -10.71
CA ASP A 460 -11.44 31.25 -9.29
C ASP A 460 -11.84 29.80 -9.00
N TYR A 461 -10.92 29.00 -8.46
CA TYR A 461 -11.26 27.74 -7.79
C TYR A 461 -11.37 28.01 -6.28
N VAL A 462 -12.57 27.78 -5.75
CA VAL A 462 -12.85 27.77 -4.30
C VAL A 462 -12.23 26.51 -3.71
N ILE A 463 -11.14 26.68 -2.97
CA ILE A 463 -10.54 25.67 -2.11
C ILE A 463 -11.40 25.52 -0.85
N PHE A 464 -11.62 24.28 -0.38
CA PHE A 464 -12.34 23.96 0.85
C PHE A 464 -11.77 24.74 2.04
N GLY A 465 -12.43 25.85 2.39
CA GLY A 465 -12.20 26.60 3.61
C GLY A 465 -13.16 26.13 4.70
N THR A 466 -12.59 25.78 5.85
CA THR A 466 -13.32 25.58 7.11
C THR A 466 -14.08 26.84 7.50
N THR A 467 -15.42 26.80 7.50
CA THR A 467 -16.24 27.77 8.23
C THR A 467 -17.14 27.07 9.23
N ARG A 468 -16.84 27.31 10.51
CA ARG A 468 -17.75 27.17 11.65
C ARG A 468 -19.08 27.85 11.31
N VAL A 469 -20.18 27.11 11.46
CA VAL A 469 -21.50 27.68 11.67
C VAL A 469 -21.94 27.26 13.06
N GLU A 470 -21.90 28.21 13.99
CA GLU A 470 -22.74 28.17 15.18
C GLU A 470 -24.19 28.32 14.70
N ASP A 471 -25.09 27.45 15.16
CA ASP A 471 -26.45 27.92 15.37
C ASP A 471 -27.08 27.30 16.61
N LYS A 472 -27.69 28.18 17.39
CA LYS A 472 -28.37 27.92 18.65
C LYS A 472 -29.84 27.59 18.37
N SER A 473 -30.36 26.65 19.15
CA SER A 473 -31.63 26.73 19.89
C SER A 473 -32.58 25.53 19.75
N SER A 474 -32.66 24.78 20.85
CA SER A 474 -33.86 24.39 21.62
C SER A 474 -35.11 23.86 20.90
N CYS A 475 -35.51 22.61 21.20
CA CYS A 475 -36.59 22.32 22.15
C CYS A 475 -36.86 20.80 22.33
N ASN A 476 -37.28 20.47 23.57
CA ASN A 476 -37.62 19.17 24.17
C ASN A 476 -38.64 18.29 23.40
N THR A 477 -38.64 16.96 23.65
CA THR A 477 -39.63 16.25 24.52
C THR A 477 -39.34 14.73 24.63
N MET A 478 -39.50 14.21 25.85
CA MET A 478 -39.38 12.81 26.31
C MET A 478 -40.47 11.87 25.77
N MET A 479 -40.20 10.55 25.67
CA MET A 479 -40.84 9.49 26.52
C MET A 479 -40.45 8.03 26.16
N LYS A 480 -39.81 7.37 27.14
CA LYS A 480 -40.07 6.06 27.81
C LYS A 480 -40.38 4.74 27.03
N SER A 481 -39.48 3.76 27.30
CA SER A 481 -39.70 2.35 27.73
C SER A 481 -40.15 1.32 26.66
N LYS A 482 -39.81 0.01 26.70
CA LYS A 482 -39.69 -0.96 27.81
C LYS A 482 -38.91 -2.22 27.36
N VAL A 483 -38.43 -2.96 28.36
CA VAL A 483 -37.70 -4.24 28.37
C VAL A 483 -38.61 -5.45 28.10
N SER A 484 -38.09 -6.51 27.43
CA SER A 484 -38.32 -7.93 27.79
C SER A 484 -37.49 -8.92 26.94
N THR A 485 -36.67 -9.73 27.61
CA THR A 485 -36.26 -11.13 27.29
C THR A 485 -37.19 -12.08 28.08
N PRO A 486 -37.25 -13.44 27.90
CA PRO A 486 -36.12 -14.35 27.59
C PRO A 486 -36.39 -15.68 26.81
N ALA A 487 -35.28 -16.42 26.62
CA ALA A 487 -35.06 -17.86 26.89
C ALA A 487 -34.78 -18.85 25.72
N ASN A 488 -33.58 -19.49 25.81
CA ASN A 488 -33.12 -20.88 25.57
C ASN A 488 -33.82 -21.78 24.52
N ASP A 489 -33.15 -22.67 23.79
CA ASP A 489 -32.21 -23.73 24.24
C ASP A 489 -31.49 -24.41 23.04
N GLY A 490 -30.32 -25.05 23.28
CA GLY A 490 -30.02 -26.39 22.69
C GLY A 490 -28.93 -26.56 21.61
N ASN A 491 -27.71 -26.90 22.06
CA ASN A 491 -26.65 -27.77 21.52
C ASN A 491 -26.65 -28.27 20.05
N ASN A 492 -25.48 -28.15 19.38
CA ASN A 492 -24.71 -29.31 18.88
C ASN A 492 -23.30 -28.91 18.41
N GLU A 493 -22.29 -29.57 18.99
CA GLU A 493 -20.87 -29.50 18.63
C GLU A 493 -20.50 -30.50 17.53
N ASN A 494 -19.35 -30.24 16.89
CA ASN A 494 -18.50 -31.14 16.09
C ASN A 494 -18.72 -31.21 14.57
N GLU A 495 -18.43 -30.10 13.89
CA GLU A 495 -18.02 -30.12 12.47
C GLU A 495 -16.81 -29.21 12.13
N ASP A 496 -16.36 -28.36 13.06
CA ASP A 496 -15.40 -27.27 12.82
C ASP A 496 -13.91 -27.68 12.71
N ASP A 497 -13.55 -28.88 13.16
CA ASP A 497 -12.15 -29.30 13.28
C ASP A 497 -11.54 -29.82 11.94
N LYS A 498 -12.39 -30.17 10.97
CA LYS A 498 -11.95 -30.70 9.66
C LYS A 498 -11.66 -29.62 8.63
N THR A 499 -12.35 -28.47 8.70
CA THR A 499 -12.19 -27.34 7.79
C THR A 499 -10.89 -26.58 8.08
N MET A 500 -10.55 -26.40 9.37
CA MET A 500 -9.34 -25.70 9.82
C MET A 500 -8.05 -26.45 9.46
N THR A 501 -8.05 -27.78 9.61
CA THR A 501 -6.93 -28.66 9.24
C THR A 501 -6.66 -28.65 7.73
N THR A 502 -7.67 -28.36 6.90
CA THR A 502 -7.54 -28.28 5.44
C THR A 502 -6.94 -26.93 5.01
N LEU A 503 -7.29 -25.83 5.69
CA LEU A 503 -6.72 -24.50 5.48
C LEU A 503 -5.22 -24.46 5.87
N LEU A 504 -4.86 -25.10 6.99
CA LEU A 504 -3.48 -25.23 7.47
C LEU A 504 -2.59 -26.02 6.50
N LYS A 505 -3.09 -27.12 5.93
CA LYS A 505 -2.37 -27.87 4.91
C LYS A 505 -2.21 -27.10 3.60
N LEU A 506 -3.19 -26.27 3.23
CA LEU A 506 -3.10 -25.41 2.05
C LEU A 506 -2.01 -24.35 2.24
N VAL A 507 -2.02 -23.63 3.38
CA VAL A 507 -1.01 -22.62 3.72
C VAL A 507 0.38 -23.24 3.81
N GLN A 508 0.56 -24.39 4.46
CA GLN A 508 1.88 -25.05 4.54
C GLN A 508 2.34 -25.65 3.20
N SER A 509 1.43 -26.09 2.32
CA SER A 509 1.78 -26.61 0.99
C SER A 509 2.20 -25.53 -0.01
N MET A 510 1.83 -24.27 0.21
CA MET A 510 2.28 -23.14 -0.61
C MET A 510 3.79 -22.86 -0.46
N PHE A 511 4.44 -23.38 0.58
CA PHE A 511 5.85 -23.09 0.90
C PHE A 511 6.82 -24.26 0.59
N HIS A 512 6.34 -25.37 0.03
CA HIS A 512 7.18 -26.48 -0.40
C HIS A 512 6.83 -26.95 -1.81
N THR A 513 7.54 -26.42 -2.81
CA THR A 513 7.55 -27.00 -4.16
C THR A 513 8.84 -27.78 -4.40
N THR A 514 8.73 -29.12 -4.40
CA THR A 514 9.77 -30.00 -4.93
C THR A 514 9.76 -29.90 -6.46
N VAL A 515 10.87 -29.44 -7.04
CA VAL A 515 11.04 -29.29 -8.50
C VAL A 515 11.24 -30.66 -9.14
N GLY A 516 10.27 -31.09 -9.96
CA GLY A 516 10.43 -32.17 -10.93
C GLY A 516 10.56 -31.59 -12.34
N GLN A 517 11.74 -31.71 -12.96
CA GLN A 517 11.97 -31.32 -14.36
C GLN A 517 11.31 -32.31 -15.31
N HIS A 518 10.32 -31.87 -16.09
CA HIS A 518 9.97 -32.50 -17.36
C HIS A 518 9.60 -31.44 -18.40
N ASP A 519 10.32 -31.46 -19.53
CA ASP A 519 10.13 -30.59 -20.69
C ASP A 519 8.79 -30.85 -21.40
N LEU A 520 7.87 -29.89 -21.30
CA LEU A 520 6.68 -29.81 -22.15
C LEU A 520 6.55 -28.40 -22.76
N LYS A 521 6.19 -28.36 -24.04
CA LYS A 521 6.20 -27.18 -24.93
C LYS A 521 5.45 -25.98 -24.34
N LYS A 522 6.20 -24.91 -24.09
CA LYS A 522 5.78 -23.63 -23.49
C LYS A 522 4.88 -22.81 -24.43
N SER A 523 3.77 -22.29 -23.93
CA SER A 523 3.19 -21.05 -24.46
C SER A 523 3.98 -19.90 -23.84
N LYS A 524 4.85 -19.25 -24.61
CA LYS A 524 5.62 -18.09 -24.16
C LYS A 524 4.65 -16.90 -24.03
N PHE A 525 4.74 -16.12 -22.95
CA PHE A 525 4.00 -14.87 -22.80
C PHE A 525 4.22 -13.98 -24.04
N ASP A 526 3.13 -13.65 -24.71
CA ASP A 526 3.14 -12.82 -25.92
C ASP A 526 2.79 -11.38 -25.53
N ARG A 527 3.85 -10.60 -25.30
CA ARG A 527 3.75 -9.20 -24.87
C ARG A 527 2.95 -8.35 -25.85
N GLU A 528 3.13 -8.55 -27.15
CA GLU A 528 2.44 -7.74 -28.15
C GLU A 528 0.95 -8.05 -28.12
N LYS A 529 0.59 -9.34 -28.09
CA LYS A 529 -0.81 -9.76 -27.98
C LYS A 529 -1.47 -9.25 -26.69
N PHE A 530 -0.74 -9.29 -25.57
CA PHE A 530 -1.21 -8.76 -24.29
C PHE A 530 -1.48 -7.25 -24.38
N TYR A 531 -0.55 -6.47 -24.93
CA TYR A 531 -0.73 -5.03 -25.12
C TYR A 531 -1.87 -4.69 -26.08
N GLN A 532 -2.00 -5.41 -27.20
CA GLN A 532 -3.12 -5.24 -28.12
C GLN A 532 -4.47 -5.55 -27.45
N HIS A 533 -4.53 -6.55 -26.57
CA HIS A 533 -5.73 -6.84 -25.79
C HIS A 533 -6.11 -5.68 -24.85
N LEU A 534 -5.14 -5.11 -24.14
CA LEU A 534 -5.36 -3.96 -23.25
C LEU A 534 -5.83 -2.72 -24.01
N ILE A 535 -5.17 -2.39 -25.14
CA ILE A 535 -5.56 -1.26 -25.99
C ILE A 535 -7.01 -1.43 -26.47
N ARG A 536 -7.37 -2.63 -26.94
CA ARG A 536 -8.74 -2.90 -27.38
C ARG A 536 -9.76 -2.74 -26.25
N LYS A 537 -9.43 -3.20 -25.04
CA LYS A 537 -10.29 -3.07 -23.87
C LYS A 537 -10.50 -1.62 -23.47
N ARG A 538 -9.45 -0.80 -23.51
CA ARG A 538 -9.51 0.65 -23.27
C ARG A 538 -10.49 1.33 -24.22
N VAL A 539 -10.37 1.07 -25.52
CA VAL A 539 -11.28 1.64 -26.53
C VAL A 539 -12.75 1.26 -26.25
N LEU A 540 -13.01 0.02 -25.86
CA LEU A 540 -14.36 -0.44 -25.53
C LEU A 540 -14.93 0.23 -24.27
N ASP A 541 -14.11 0.42 -23.23
CA ASP A 541 -14.53 1.08 -22.00
C ASP A 541 -14.81 2.58 -22.23
N GLU A 542 -14.01 3.25 -23.08
CA GLU A 542 -14.24 4.64 -23.51
C GLU A 542 -15.54 4.78 -24.33
N GLU A 543 -15.83 3.83 -25.23
CA GLU A 543 -17.08 3.80 -26.01
C GLU A 543 -18.31 3.51 -25.12
N SER A 544 -18.16 2.61 -24.14
CA SER A 544 -19.18 2.31 -23.12
C SER A 544 -19.53 3.53 -22.26
N TYR A 545 -18.51 4.32 -21.87
CA TYR A 545 -18.71 5.52 -21.06
C TYR A 545 -19.46 6.61 -21.82
N LYS A 546 -19.17 6.77 -23.13
CA LYS A 546 -19.89 7.68 -24.03
C LYS A 546 -21.37 7.31 -24.24
N TYR A 547 -21.74 6.03 -24.11
CA TYR A 547 -23.12 5.57 -24.30
C TYR A 547 -24.02 5.66 -23.06
N ASN A 548 -23.44 5.64 -21.84
CA ASN A 548 -24.20 5.63 -20.59
C ASN A 548 -24.36 7.02 -19.92
N THR A 549 -23.81 8.08 -20.53
CA THR A 549 -23.95 9.45 -20.04
C THR A 549 -24.53 10.34 -21.14
N SER A 550 -25.84 10.64 -21.05
CA SER A 550 -26.45 11.74 -21.82
C SER A 550 -26.09 13.09 -21.20
N VAL A 551 -24.79 13.40 -21.18
CA VAL A 551 -24.23 14.71 -20.77
C VAL A 551 -23.55 15.29 -22.01
N PRO A 552 -23.69 16.59 -22.33
CA PRO A 552 -23.13 17.15 -23.55
C PRO A 552 -21.60 16.97 -23.53
N THR A 553 -21.09 16.22 -24.50
CA THR A 553 -19.65 16.04 -24.73
C THR A 553 -19.03 17.40 -25.04
N SER A 554 -18.55 18.09 -23.99
CA SER A 554 -17.54 19.12 -24.19
C SER A 554 -16.23 18.39 -24.45
N THR A 555 -15.54 18.80 -25.51
CA THR A 555 -14.22 18.35 -25.97
C THR A 555 -13.07 18.62 -24.97
N LYS A 556 -13.36 18.61 -23.65
CA LYS A 556 -12.41 18.84 -22.56
C LYS A 556 -11.95 17.56 -21.87
N GLU A 557 -12.72 16.46 -21.87
CA GLU A 557 -12.32 15.23 -21.17
C GLU A 557 -11.15 14.50 -21.85
N GLU A 558 -11.12 14.44 -23.19
CA GLU A 558 -9.98 13.85 -23.93
C GLU A 558 -8.65 14.62 -23.73
N LYS A 559 -8.71 15.89 -23.30
CA LYS A 559 -7.52 16.69 -22.96
C LYS A 559 -7.01 16.48 -21.53
N LEU A 560 -7.79 15.83 -20.64
CA LEU A 560 -7.39 15.65 -19.25
C LEU A 560 -6.35 14.53 -19.08
N HIS A 561 -6.29 13.57 -20.00
CA HIS A 561 -5.27 12.51 -20.00
C HIS A 561 -3.92 12.96 -20.59
N GLU A 562 -3.88 13.99 -21.44
CA GLU A 562 -2.62 14.60 -21.88
C GLU A 562 -1.94 15.45 -20.79
N LEU A 563 -2.71 16.00 -19.85
CA LEU A 563 -2.21 16.86 -18.76
C LEU A 563 -1.40 16.12 -17.70
N LEU A 564 -1.41 14.78 -17.72
CA LEU A 564 -0.78 13.94 -16.70
C LEU A 564 0.51 13.25 -17.18
N LEU A 565 0.91 13.44 -18.44
CA LEU A 565 2.19 12.99 -18.98
C LEU A 565 3.32 13.91 -18.50
N CYS A 566 4.28 13.41 -17.71
CA CYS A 566 5.53 14.09 -17.30
C CYS A 566 5.43 15.51 -16.69
N ARG A 567 4.23 16.07 -16.60
CA ARG A 567 3.91 17.42 -16.13
C ARG A 567 3.04 17.38 -14.88
N ALA A 568 2.79 16.21 -14.31
CA ALA A 568 1.95 16.01 -13.14
C ALA A 568 2.70 16.39 -11.84
N GLN A 569 3.06 17.66 -11.69
CA GLN A 569 3.60 18.21 -10.44
C GLN A 569 2.70 17.99 -9.21
N PRO A 570 1.35 18.09 -9.31
CA PRO A 570 0.52 17.76 -8.16
C PRO A 570 0.50 16.25 -7.84
N PHE A 571 1.02 15.38 -8.72
CA PHE A 571 1.17 13.95 -8.45
C PHE A 571 2.32 13.67 -7.47
N LEU A 572 3.49 14.29 -7.66
CA LEU A 572 4.66 14.09 -6.79
C LEU A 572 4.44 14.59 -5.36
N GLN A 573 3.73 15.70 -5.21
CA GLN A 573 3.39 16.28 -3.91
C GLN A 573 2.24 15.54 -3.21
N ARG A 574 1.51 14.70 -3.94
CA ARG A 574 0.52 13.81 -3.35
C ARG A 574 1.09 12.46 -2.95
N LEU A 575 2.25 12.08 -3.50
CA LEU A 575 2.99 10.93 -2.99
C LEU A 575 3.54 11.18 -1.59
N THR A 576 3.94 12.42 -1.29
CA THR A 576 4.37 12.80 0.06
C THR A 576 3.21 12.74 1.08
N LEU A 577 2.00 13.14 0.68
CA LEU A 577 0.77 13.04 1.47
C LEU A 577 0.41 11.62 1.92
N ILE A 578 0.83 10.63 1.13
CA ILE A 578 0.42 9.23 1.27
C ILE A 578 1.48 8.42 2.02
N GLY A 579 2.55 9.08 2.50
CA GLY A 579 3.58 8.48 3.37
C GLY A 579 4.52 7.55 2.62
N GLU A 580 3.97 6.70 1.75
CA GLU A 580 4.61 5.92 0.70
C GLU A 580 3.57 5.11 -0.08
N PHE A 581 4.04 4.25 -0.98
CA PHE A 581 3.18 3.29 -1.69
C PHE A 581 2.61 2.20 -0.78
N TYR A 582 3.13 2.06 0.45
CA TYR A 582 2.58 1.24 1.52
C TYR A 582 2.71 2.02 2.84
#